data_AF-A0A8X6IY15-F1
#
_entry.id   AF-A0A8X6IY15-F1
#
_cell.length_a   1.000
_cell.length_b   1.000
_cell.length_c   1.000
_cell.angle_alpha   90.00
_cell.angle_beta   90.00
_cell.angle_gamma   90.00
#
_symmetry.space_group_name_H-M   'P 1'
#
loop_
_entity.id
_entity.type
_entity.pdbx_description
1 polymer ?
#
loop_
_entity_poly.entity_id
_entity_poly.type
_entity_poly.pdbx_seq_one_letter_code
_entity_poly.pdbx_strand_id
1 'polypeptide(L)'
;MESCNSEAVFKAVVNTIEDNNIPWANLISVLMDSCNTMRGKIKGVETRLRSNKAPHLLDIDGDTCHTANNCAKKFASCFDRYLEDLFDDIYFDMKSCSKREFFQNL
;
A
#
# COMPACT_ATOMS: atom_id res chain seq x y z
N MET A 1 3.71 19.31 6.81
CA MET A 1 3.42 17.99 6.20
C MET A 1 4.59 17.09 6.52
N GLU A 2 4.40 16.07 7.36
CA GLU A 2 5.39 14.99 7.42
C GLU A 2 5.51 14.37 6.03
N SER A 3 6.73 14.20 5.54
CA SER A 3 6.97 13.58 4.24
C SER A 3 6.63 12.09 4.31
N CYS A 4 5.70 11.61 3.48
CA CYS A 4 5.38 10.18 3.34
C CYS A 4 6.49 9.42 2.61
N ASN A 5 7.65 9.28 3.28
CA ASN A 5 8.78 8.50 2.80
C ASN A 5 9.03 7.30 3.73
N SER A 6 9.92 6.40 3.31
CA SER A 6 10.20 5.17 4.06
C SER A 6 10.81 5.41 5.44
N GLU A 7 11.50 6.53 5.65
CA GLU A 7 12.07 6.87 6.95
C GLU A 7 11.00 7.32 7.94
N ALA A 8 10.04 8.14 7.50
CA ALA A 8 8.92 8.56 8.32
C ALA A 8 8.07 7.36 8.75
N VAL A 9 7.74 6.47 7.82
CA VAL A 9 6.99 5.23 8.12
C VAL A 9 7.78 4.33 9.08
N PHE A 10 9.08 4.15 8.86
CA PHE A 10 9.94 3.39 9.77
C PHE A 10 9.91 3.98 11.19
N LYS A 11 10.08 5.30 11.35
CA LYS A 11 10.03 5.96 12.66
C LYS A 11 8.67 5.77 13.32
N ALA A 12 7.58 5.91 12.58
CA ALA A 12 6.24 5.69 13.10
C ALA A 12 6.04 4.27 13.63
N VAL A 13 6.51 3.25 12.89
CA VAL A 13 6.45 1.84 13.34
C VAL A 13 7.31 1.62 14.59
N VAL A 14 8.53 2.17 14.63
CA VAL A 14 9.42 2.06 15.78
C VAL A 14 8.79 2.68 17.02
N ASN A 15 8.31 3.92 16.90
CA ASN A 15 7.65 4.62 18.00
C ASN A 15 6.42 3.82 18.48
N THR A 16 5.60 3.31 17.57
CA THR A 16 4.42 2.51 17.93
C THR A 16 4.80 1.26 18.75
N ILE A 17 5.85 0.52 18.36
CA ILE A 17 6.29 -0.68 19.07
C ILE A 17 6.89 -0.32 20.45
N GLU A 18 7.73 0.70 20.49
CA GLU A 18 8.43 1.12 21.71
C GLU A 18 7.48 1.78 22.73
N ASP A 19 6.57 2.65 22.28
CA ASP A 19 5.56 3.32 23.13
C ASP A 19 4.60 2.31 23.77
N ASN A 20 4.35 1.17 23.09
CA ASN A 20 3.54 0.08 23.61
C ASN A 20 4.34 -0.97 24.39
N ASN A 21 5.64 -0.75 24.62
CA ASN A 21 6.54 -1.69 25.31
C ASN A 21 6.52 -3.10 24.69
N ILE A 22 6.37 -3.20 23.37
CA ILE A 22 6.34 -4.49 22.67
C ILE A 22 7.79 -4.90 22.38
N PRO A 23 8.28 -6.05 22.90
CA PRO A 23 9.62 -6.52 22.58
C PRO A 23 9.76 -6.83 21.10
N TRP A 24 10.82 -6.33 20.46
CA TRP A 24 11.10 -6.60 19.05
C TRP A 24 11.23 -8.07 18.71
N ALA A 25 11.64 -8.92 19.68
CA ALA A 25 11.71 -10.37 19.53
C ALA A 25 10.34 -11.04 19.28
N ASN A 26 9.24 -10.35 19.58
CA ASN A 26 7.89 -10.84 19.30
C ASN A 26 7.46 -10.58 17.85
N LEU A 27 8.16 -9.71 17.12
CA LEU A 27 7.85 -9.37 15.74
C LEU A 27 8.43 -10.44 14.79
N ILE A 28 7.61 -11.41 14.41
CA ILE A 28 8.07 -12.54 13.59
C ILE A 28 8.13 -12.19 12.10
N SER A 29 7.17 -11.41 11.59
CA SER A 29 7.11 -11.04 10.17
C SER A 29 6.35 -9.74 9.98
N VAL A 30 6.50 -9.14 8.80
CA VAL A 30 5.82 -7.90 8.40
C VAL A 30 5.31 -8.05 6.96
N LEU A 31 3.99 -7.90 6.77
CA LEU A 31 3.36 -7.91 5.45
C LEU A 31 3.19 -6.45 4.97
N MET A 32 3.70 -6.14 3.78
CA MET A 32 3.69 -4.79 3.22
C MET A 32 3.55 -4.86 1.70
N ASP A 33 3.04 -3.79 1.09
CA ASP A 33 3.06 -3.63 -0.37
C ASP A 33 4.49 -3.80 -0.93
N SER A 34 4.59 -4.38 -2.11
CA SER A 34 5.87 -4.61 -2.81
C SER A 34 6.48 -3.34 -3.42
N CYS A 35 5.94 -2.16 -3.13
CA CYS A 35 6.46 -0.92 -3.69
C CYS A 35 7.83 -0.53 -3.08
N ASN A 36 8.63 0.24 -3.82
CA ASN A 36 10.02 0.56 -3.43
C ASN A 36 10.13 1.26 -2.06
N THR A 37 9.14 2.07 -1.68
CA THR A 37 9.14 2.74 -0.38
C THR A 37 9.05 1.74 0.76
N MET A 38 8.29 0.65 0.59
CA MET A 38 8.05 -0.34 1.65
C MET A 38 9.09 -1.47 1.63
N ARG A 39 9.36 -2.07 0.46
CA ARG A 39 10.22 -3.26 0.32
C ARG A 39 11.47 -3.04 -0.56
N GLY A 40 11.83 -1.79 -0.86
CA GLY A 40 13.01 -1.49 -1.68
C GLY A 40 14.32 -1.89 -0.99
N LYS A 41 15.22 -2.54 -1.74
CA LYS A 41 16.45 -3.21 -1.23
C LYS A 41 17.43 -2.36 -0.40
N ILE A 42 17.40 -1.04 -0.53
CA ILE A 42 18.37 -0.13 0.11
C ILE A 42 17.69 0.75 1.17
N LYS A 43 16.54 1.33 0.82
CA LYS A 43 15.86 2.35 1.64
C LYS A 43 14.43 1.97 2.01
N GLY A 44 13.97 0.74 1.73
CA GLY A 44 12.63 0.29 2.08
C GLY A 44 12.40 0.25 3.59
N VAL A 45 11.15 0.39 4.02
CA VAL A 45 10.76 0.22 5.43
C VAL A 45 11.19 -1.15 5.96
N GLU A 46 10.94 -2.22 5.20
CA GLU A 46 11.35 -3.59 5.52
C GLU A 46 12.86 -3.68 5.77
N THR A 47 13.66 -3.15 4.83
CA THR A 47 15.12 -3.18 4.91
C THR A 47 15.60 -2.42 6.15
N ARG A 48 14.99 -1.27 6.45
CA ARG A 48 15.31 -0.50 7.66
C ARG A 48 14.94 -1.26 8.94
N LEU A 49 13.78 -1.90 9.00
CA LEU A 49 13.36 -2.71 10.16
C LEU A 49 14.33 -3.86 10.38
N ARG A 50 14.65 -4.61 9.33
CA ARG A 50 15.56 -5.75 9.40
C ARG A 50 16.98 -5.35 9.83
N SER A 51 17.52 -4.27 9.26
CA SER A 51 18.87 -3.82 9.58
C SER A 51 19.02 -3.19 10.96
N ASN A 52 17.98 -2.55 11.51
CA ASN A 52 18.11 -1.72 12.72
C ASN A 52 17.43 -2.29 13.97
N LYS A 53 16.39 -3.12 13.83
CA LYS A 53 15.52 -3.51 14.96
C LYS A 53 15.24 -5.01 15.03
N ALA A 54 14.92 -5.64 13.90
CA ALA A 54 14.45 -7.03 13.87
C ALA A 54 15.15 -7.84 12.76
N PRO A 55 16.44 -8.20 12.93
CA PRO A 55 17.17 -9.01 11.93
C PRO A 55 16.59 -10.42 11.75
N HIS A 56 15.81 -10.89 12.72
CA HIS A 56 15.17 -12.21 12.75
C HIS A 56 13.84 -12.28 11.98
N LEU A 57 13.39 -11.18 11.33
CA LEU A 57 12.15 -11.17 10.57
C LEU A 57 12.12 -12.29 9.52
N LEU A 58 11.06 -13.09 9.51
CA LEU A 58 10.77 -13.99 8.40
C LEU A 58 10.33 -13.18 7.18
N ASP A 59 10.99 -13.39 6.05
CA ASP A 59 10.54 -12.81 4.79
C ASP A 59 9.36 -13.62 4.23
N ILE A 60 8.17 -13.01 4.27
CA ILE A 60 6.91 -13.59 3.79
C ILE A 60 6.45 -13.01 2.44
N ASP A 61 7.36 -12.36 1.71
CA ASP A 61 7.10 -11.62 0.48
C ASP A 61 6.09 -10.46 0.67
N GLY A 62 5.73 -9.79 -0.44
CA GLY A 62 4.83 -8.65 -0.46
C GLY A 62 3.35 -9.02 -0.42
N ASP A 63 2.51 -8.00 -0.22
CA ASP A 63 1.06 -8.14 -0.17
C ASP A 63 0.48 -8.75 -1.47
N THR A 64 -0.39 -9.76 -1.30
CA THR A 64 -1.00 -10.50 -2.41
C THR A 64 -2.05 -9.69 -3.14
N CYS A 65 -2.82 -8.84 -2.44
CA CYS A 65 -3.79 -7.95 -3.06
C CYS A 65 -3.08 -6.92 -3.94
N HIS A 66 -1.98 -6.35 -3.46
CA HIS A 66 -1.13 -5.46 -4.23
C HIS A 66 -0.54 -6.16 -5.47
N THR A 67 -0.13 -7.43 -5.33
CA THR A 67 0.36 -8.24 -6.46
C THR A 67 -0.75 -8.47 -7.50
N ALA A 68 -1.94 -8.91 -7.07
CA ALA A 68 -3.08 -9.12 -7.96
C ALA A 68 -3.49 -7.83 -8.68
N ASN A 69 -3.52 -6.70 -7.98
CA ASN A 69 -3.78 -5.38 -8.56
C ASN A 69 -2.72 -4.99 -9.59
N ASN A 70 -1.43 -5.21 -9.31
CA ASN A 70 -0.37 -4.93 -10.28
C ASN A 70 -0.44 -5.83 -11.51
N CYS A 71 -0.79 -7.10 -11.34
CA CYS A 71 -1.06 -8.01 -12.47
C CYS A 71 -2.22 -7.50 -13.32
N ALA A 72 -3.35 -7.12 -12.71
CA ALA A 72 -4.50 -6.57 -13.41
C ALA A 72 -4.14 -5.28 -14.15
N LYS A 73 -3.45 -4.33 -13.50
CA LYS A 73 -2.96 -3.10 -14.13
C LYS A 73 -2.04 -3.38 -15.31
N LYS A 74 -1.12 -4.34 -15.16
CA LYS A 74 -0.18 -4.70 -16.23
C LYS A 74 -0.91 -5.35 -17.40
N PHE A 75 -1.89 -6.20 -17.14
CA PHE A 75 -2.76 -6.76 -18.16
C PHE A 75 -3.57 -5.67 -18.86
N ALA A 76 -4.20 -4.76 -18.11
CA ALA A 76 -5.01 -3.67 -18.64
C ALA A 76 -4.20 -2.67 -19.49
N SER A 77 -2.88 -2.56 -19.25
CA SER A 77 -2.02 -1.57 -19.92
C SER A 77 -1.94 -1.70 -21.45
N CYS A 78 -2.36 -2.81 -22.06
CA CYS A 78 -2.39 -2.98 -23.51
C CYS A 78 -3.70 -2.56 -24.19
N PHE A 79 -4.73 -2.17 -23.43
CA PHE A 79 -6.05 -1.82 -23.96
C PHE A 79 -6.28 -0.31 -24.13
N ASP A 80 -5.19 0.49 -24.10
CA ASP A 80 -5.20 1.95 -24.29
C ASP A 80 -6.28 2.69 -23.48
N ARG A 81 -6.62 2.15 -22.30
CA ARG A 81 -7.60 2.68 -21.35
C ARG A 81 -9.05 2.79 -21.83
N TYR A 82 -9.44 2.15 -22.94
CA TYR A 82 -10.79 2.32 -23.49
C TYR A 82 -11.92 2.03 -22.49
N LEU A 83 -11.74 1.00 -21.66
CA LEU A 83 -12.73 0.64 -20.63
C LEU A 83 -12.66 1.60 -19.43
N GLU A 84 -11.47 1.96 -18.98
CA GLU A 84 -11.27 2.92 -17.91
C GLU A 84 -11.90 4.27 -18.23
N ASP A 85 -11.72 4.76 -19.44
CA ASP A 85 -12.26 6.05 -19.89
C ASP A 85 -13.80 5.98 -19.99
N LEU A 86 -14.37 4.89 -20.50
CA LEU A 86 -15.83 4.68 -20.47
C LEU A 86 -16.39 4.67 -19.04
N PHE A 87 -15.72 3.97 -18.12
CA PHE A 87 -16.15 3.93 -16.72
C PHE A 87 -15.99 5.27 -16.02
N ASP A 88 -14.92 6.01 -16.31
CA ASP A 88 -14.71 7.37 -15.83
C ASP A 88 -15.82 8.29 -16.35
N ASP A 89 -16.17 8.24 -17.64
CA ASP A 89 -17.27 9.01 -18.23
C ASP A 89 -18.62 8.69 -17.57
N ILE A 90 -18.96 7.41 -17.41
CA ILE A 90 -20.19 6.98 -16.70
C ILE A 90 -20.17 7.49 -15.26
N TYR A 91 -19.05 7.37 -14.55
CA TYR A 91 -18.92 7.84 -13.18
C TYR A 91 -19.12 9.36 -13.09
N PHE A 92 -18.50 10.14 -13.97
CA PHE A 92 -18.61 11.59 -13.97
C PHE A 92 -20.00 12.08 -14.38
N ASP A 93 -20.65 11.43 -15.34
CA ASP A 93 -22.04 11.71 -15.71
C ASP A 93 -22.97 11.48 -14.53
N MET A 94 -22.87 10.31 -13.89
CA MET A 94 -23.66 9.95 -12.70
C MET A 94 -23.39 10.88 -11.51
N LYS A 95 -22.13 11.30 -11.32
CA LYS A 95 -21.72 12.24 -10.28
C LYS A 95 -22.28 13.65 -10.50
N SER A 96 -22.40 14.07 -11.76
CA SER A 96 -22.84 15.41 -12.16
C SER A 96 -24.36 15.49 -12.37
N CYS A 97 -25.04 14.36 -12.53
CA CYS A 97 -26.47 14.29 -12.67
C CYS A 97 -27.20 14.64 -11.35
N SER A 98 -28.27 15.42 -11.45
CA SER A 98 -29.12 15.84 -10.32
C SER A 98 -29.81 14.69 -9.59
N LYS A 99 -29.70 13.45 -10.10
CA LYS A 99 -30.27 12.23 -9.50
C LYS A 99 -29.26 11.42 -8.67
N ARG A 100 -28.10 11.99 -8.34
CA ARG A 100 -27.04 11.33 -7.55
C ARG A 100 -27.56 10.66 -6.27
N GLU A 101 -28.48 11.32 -5.54
CA GLU A 101 -29.06 10.78 -4.30
C GLU A 101 -29.92 9.52 -4.53
N PHE A 102 -30.52 9.34 -5.70
CA PHE A 102 -31.31 8.16 -6.02
C PHE A 102 -30.43 6.90 -6.14
N PHE A 103 -29.22 7.04 -6.69
CA PHE A 103 -28.31 5.91 -6.89
C PHE A 103 -27.42 5.62 -5.68
N GLN A 104 -27.25 6.55 -4.74
CA GLN A 104 -26.48 6.33 -3.51
C GLN A 104 -27.25 5.56 -2.43
N ASN A 105 -28.57 5.39 -2.59
CA ASN A 105 -29.46 4.69 -1.65
C ASN A 105 -29.93 3.31 -2.16
N LEU A 106 -29.30 2.81 -3.24
CA LEU A 106 -29.42 1.43 -3.74
C LEU A 106 -28.28 0.58 -3.15
#